data_AF-A0A3L8DCY4-F1
#
_entry.id   AF-A0A3L8DCY4-F1
#
_cell.length_a   1.000
_cell.length_b   1.000
_cell.length_c   1.000
_cell.angle_alpha   90.00
_cell.angle_beta   90.00
_cell.angle_gamma   90.00
#
_symmetry.space_group_name_H-M   'P 1'
#
loop_
_entity.id
_entity.type
_entity.pdbx_description
1 polymer ?
#
loop_
_entity_poly.entity_id
_entity_poly.type
_entity_poly.pdbx_seq_one_letter_code
_entity_poly.pdbx_strand_id
1 'polypeptide(L)'
;MGILYNSYAKEKRLRSGRSHLKRCLELLNGKELNRRAILIVMRATVQLEYIFVKLKEPKQCCPFSHKAIGFYLEYTTQLNSFPMTFVTLSVSLDVEEPGSTDINSMMTLFSNILEHTITCELGAWDPFDVIPIHNFLMDRWTVVSTDVLNEGLMWAVPTTSFYIYFLDKYRFSDARNYLAATQYILDEYENEFNAAKEAKRLPEDEDISMKYCSLRTRLDYGWAKYGNMLLLHLKHKLFQKFRTKEADTSRSTSSIKSTKSAEPIFT
;
A
#
# COMPACT_ATOMS: atom_id res chain seq x y z
N MET A 1 -36.80 -14.36 18.44
CA MET A 1 -36.33 -15.59 17.75
C MET A 1 -35.94 -15.38 16.28
N GLY A 2 -36.71 -14.64 15.46
CA GLY A 2 -36.41 -14.48 14.02
C GLY A 2 -35.12 -13.74 13.64
N ILE A 3 -34.71 -12.72 14.40
CA ILE A 3 -33.50 -11.92 14.11
C ILE A 3 -32.21 -12.73 14.36
N LEU A 4 -32.18 -13.50 15.46
CA LEU A 4 -31.06 -14.38 15.81
C LEU A 4 -30.90 -15.54 14.80
N TYR A 5 -32.00 -16.13 14.35
CA TYR A 5 -31.99 -17.19 13.34
C TYR A 5 -31.51 -16.67 11.97
N ASN A 6 -31.95 -15.47 11.56
CA ASN A 6 -31.49 -14.85 10.32
C ASN A 6 -29.98 -14.50 10.36
N SER A 7 -29.51 -13.98 11.50
CA SER A 7 -28.08 -13.70 11.72
C SER A 7 -27.23 -14.97 11.62
N TYR A 8 -27.66 -16.05 12.29
CA TYR A 8 -26.97 -17.34 12.26
C TYR A 8 -26.95 -17.97 10.85
N ALA A 9 -28.07 -17.92 10.12
CA ALA A 9 -28.15 -18.41 8.75
C ALA A 9 -27.23 -17.64 7.80
N LYS A 10 -27.14 -16.30 7.97
CA LYS A 10 -26.23 -15.45 7.20
C LYS A 10 -24.77 -15.76 7.49
N GLU A 11 -24.40 -15.91 8.76
CA GLU A 11 -23.03 -16.27 9.15
C GLU A 11 -22.64 -17.66 8.62
N LYS A 12 -23.55 -18.65 8.70
CA LYS A 12 -23.32 -19.99 8.14
C LYS A 12 -23.07 -19.96 6.64
N ARG A 13 -23.81 -19.12 5.89
CA ARG A 13 -23.59 -18.90 4.45
C ARG A 13 -22.22 -18.28 4.18
N LEU A 14 -21.81 -17.26 4.95
CA LEU A 14 -20.49 -16.64 4.84
C LEU A 14 -19.36 -17.65 5.09
N ARG A 15 -19.47 -18.47 6.14
CA ARG A 15 -18.48 -19.52 6.43
C ARG A 15 -18.39 -20.58 5.32
N SER A 16 -19.52 -20.94 4.72
CA SER A 16 -19.56 -21.85 3.56
C SER A 16 -18.89 -21.21 2.33
N GLY A 17 -19.23 -19.95 2.00
CA GLY A 17 -18.60 -19.19 0.92
C GLY A 17 -17.08 -19.08 1.09
N ARG A 18 -16.62 -18.80 2.32
CA ARG A 18 -15.19 -18.81 2.67
C ARG A 18 -14.52 -20.14 2.33
N SER A 19 -15.15 -21.26 2.69
CA SER A 19 -14.61 -22.60 2.42
C SER A 19 -14.52 -22.88 0.92
N HIS A 20 -15.54 -22.50 0.14
CA HIS A 20 -15.54 -22.70 -1.31
C HIS A 20 -14.49 -21.83 -2.00
N LEU A 21 -14.34 -20.56 -1.60
CA LEU A 21 -13.33 -19.66 -2.17
C LEU A 21 -11.91 -20.13 -1.85
N LYS A 22 -11.64 -20.55 -0.60
CA LYS A 22 -10.35 -21.15 -0.25
C LYS A 22 -10.04 -22.37 -1.11
N ARG A 23 -11.02 -23.27 -1.29
CA ARG A 23 -10.85 -24.43 -2.15
C ARG A 23 -10.66 -24.08 -3.63
N CYS A 24 -11.32 -23.02 -4.11
CA CYS A 24 -11.10 -22.50 -5.46
C CYS A 24 -9.65 -22.06 -5.64
N LEU A 25 -9.11 -21.28 -4.69
CA LEU A 25 -7.71 -20.86 -4.70
C LEU A 25 -6.74 -22.04 -4.62
N GLU A 26 -7.05 -23.07 -3.82
CA GLU A 26 -6.26 -24.30 -3.74
C GLU A 26 -6.21 -25.06 -5.07
N LEU A 27 -7.32 -25.14 -5.81
CA LEU A 27 -7.41 -25.80 -7.12
C LEU A 27 -6.63 -25.06 -8.22
N LEU A 28 -6.38 -23.77 -8.02
CA LEU A 28 -5.61 -22.92 -8.93
C LEU A 28 -4.11 -22.92 -8.63
N ASN A 29 -3.67 -23.58 -7.54
CA ASN A 29 -2.25 -23.68 -7.20
C ASN A 29 -1.42 -24.29 -8.35
N GLY A 30 -0.31 -23.63 -8.68
CA GLY A 30 0.57 -23.98 -9.80
C GLY A 30 0.09 -23.49 -11.17
N LYS A 31 -1.06 -22.79 -11.24
CA LYS A 31 -1.63 -22.25 -12.48
C LYS A 31 -1.88 -20.76 -12.40
N GLU A 32 -1.49 -20.08 -11.31
CA GLU A 32 -1.91 -18.72 -11.00
C GLU A 32 -1.44 -17.68 -12.01
N LEU A 33 -0.32 -17.92 -12.69
CA LEU A 33 0.21 -17.06 -13.75
C LEU A 33 -0.47 -17.28 -15.11
N ASN A 34 -1.35 -18.27 -15.23
CA ASN A 34 -2.14 -18.42 -16.45
C ASN A 34 -3.13 -17.26 -16.57
N ARG A 35 -3.21 -16.65 -17.77
CA ARG A 35 -4.09 -15.51 -18.07
C ARG A 35 -5.53 -15.64 -17.57
N ARG A 36 -6.13 -16.82 -17.60
CA ARG A 36 -7.50 -17.03 -17.08
C ARG A 36 -7.53 -17.27 -15.58
N ALA A 37 -6.52 -17.96 -15.06
CA ALA A 37 -6.44 -18.29 -13.64
C ALA A 37 -6.17 -17.05 -12.79
N ILE A 38 -5.29 -16.14 -13.24
CA ILE A 38 -4.95 -14.93 -12.48
C ILE A 38 -6.19 -14.08 -12.17
N LEU A 39 -7.08 -13.89 -13.16
CA LEU A 39 -8.31 -13.14 -12.96
C LEU A 39 -9.23 -13.81 -11.94
N ILE A 40 -9.31 -15.14 -11.96
CA ILE A 40 -10.08 -15.91 -10.98
C ILE A 40 -9.45 -15.79 -9.59
N VAL A 41 -8.12 -15.86 -9.49
CA VAL A 41 -7.38 -15.66 -8.22
C VAL A 41 -7.67 -14.28 -7.63
N MET A 42 -7.57 -13.22 -8.44
CA MET A 42 -7.84 -11.84 -8.02
C MET A 42 -9.29 -11.68 -7.54
N ARG A 43 -10.27 -12.15 -8.32
CA ARG A 43 -11.70 -12.09 -7.95
C ARG A 43 -12.00 -12.88 -6.68
N ALA A 44 -11.52 -14.11 -6.60
CA ALA A 44 -11.72 -14.96 -5.43
C ALA A 44 -11.11 -14.33 -4.17
N THR A 45 -9.97 -13.64 -4.30
CA THR A 45 -9.31 -12.94 -3.20
C THR A 45 -10.14 -11.75 -2.70
N VAL A 46 -10.63 -10.88 -3.60
CA VAL A 46 -11.52 -9.75 -3.22
C VAL A 46 -12.80 -10.24 -2.54
N GLN A 47 -13.39 -11.33 -3.03
CA GLN A 47 -14.58 -11.90 -2.39
C GLN A 47 -14.27 -12.52 -1.03
N LEU A 48 -13.12 -13.16 -0.91
CA LEU A 48 -12.67 -13.77 0.34
C LEU A 48 -12.43 -12.68 1.40
N GLU A 49 -11.84 -11.56 1.01
CA GLU A 49 -11.71 -10.35 1.83
C GLU A 49 -13.06 -9.88 2.34
N TYR A 50 -14.03 -9.65 1.45
CA TYR A 50 -15.36 -9.19 1.83
C TYR A 50 -15.98 -10.10 2.90
N ILE A 51 -15.85 -11.41 2.71
CA ILE A 51 -16.33 -12.41 3.67
C ILE A 51 -15.60 -12.30 5.00
N PHE A 52 -14.27 -12.17 5.01
CA PHE A 52 -13.48 -12.02 6.23
C PHE A 52 -13.83 -10.74 7.00
N VAL A 53 -14.05 -9.61 6.31
CA VAL A 53 -14.52 -8.36 6.92
C VAL A 53 -15.88 -8.56 7.57
N LYS A 54 -16.84 -9.20 6.87
CA LYS A 54 -18.18 -9.49 7.43
C LYS A 54 -18.13 -10.45 8.63
N LEU A 55 -17.16 -11.36 8.66
CA LEU A 55 -16.90 -12.27 9.77
C LEU A 55 -16.08 -11.63 10.91
N LYS A 56 -15.67 -10.36 10.78
CA LYS A 56 -14.80 -9.64 11.73
C LYS A 56 -13.43 -10.31 11.92
N GLU A 57 -12.93 -10.97 10.88
CA GLU A 57 -11.65 -11.67 10.83
C GLU A 57 -10.75 -11.16 9.68
N PRO A 58 -10.64 -9.83 9.42
CA PRO A 58 -9.94 -9.31 8.23
C PRO A 58 -8.48 -9.74 8.14
N LYS A 59 -7.80 -9.86 9.29
CA LYS A 59 -6.39 -10.28 9.37
C LYS A 59 -6.12 -11.67 8.76
N GLN A 60 -7.12 -12.55 8.71
CA GLN A 60 -6.96 -13.87 8.11
C GLN A 60 -6.91 -13.82 6.57
N CYS A 61 -7.30 -12.70 5.96
CA CYS A 61 -7.27 -12.54 4.51
C CYS A 61 -5.90 -12.08 3.98
N CYS A 62 -5.10 -11.39 4.81
CA CYS A 62 -3.85 -10.76 4.35
C CYS A 62 -2.91 -11.71 3.57
N PRO A 63 -2.67 -12.97 4.00
CA PRO A 63 -1.83 -13.89 3.25
C PRO A 63 -2.33 -14.17 1.82
N PHE A 64 -3.65 -14.21 1.62
CA PHE A 64 -4.25 -14.41 0.30
C PHE A 64 -4.06 -13.16 -0.56
N SER A 65 -4.28 -11.97 0.01
CA SER A 65 -4.08 -10.69 -0.67
C SER A 65 -2.63 -10.45 -1.08
N HIS A 66 -1.67 -10.77 -0.21
CA HIS A 66 -0.23 -10.67 -0.53
C HIS A 66 0.12 -11.61 -1.70
N LYS A 67 -0.35 -12.86 -1.63
CA LYS A 67 -0.11 -13.86 -2.68
C LYS A 67 -0.72 -13.42 -4.02
N ALA A 68 -1.94 -12.89 -4.01
CA ALA A 68 -2.60 -12.40 -5.22
C ALA A 68 -1.88 -11.19 -5.85
N ILE A 69 -1.43 -10.23 -5.03
CA ILE A 69 -0.60 -9.11 -5.50
C ILE A 69 0.71 -9.64 -6.12
N GLY A 70 1.40 -10.56 -5.45
CA GLY A 70 2.63 -11.17 -5.95
C GLY A 70 2.43 -11.82 -7.32
N PHE A 71 1.39 -12.64 -7.49
CA PHE A 71 1.07 -13.25 -8.78
C PHE A 71 0.76 -12.23 -9.87
N TYR A 72 0.03 -11.18 -9.52
CA TYR A 72 -0.30 -10.15 -10.48
C TYR A 72 0.93 -9.38 -10.96
N LEU A 73 1.80 -8.99 -10.03
CA LEU A 73 3.06 -8.33 -10.37
C LEU A 73 3.93 -9.24 -11.24
N GLU A 74 4.12 -10.50 -10.86
CA GLU A 74 4.89 -11.47 -11.64
C GLU A 74 4.31 -11.64 -13.05
N TYR A 75 3.00 -11.82 -13.17
CA TYR A 75 2.32 -11.90 -14.46
C TYR A 75 2.56 -10.66 -15.33
N THR A 76 2.47 -9.45 -14.75
CA THR A 76 2.69 -8.20 -15.49
C THR A 76 4.14 -8.03 -15.96
N THR A 77 5.12 -8.48 -15.17
CA THR A 77 6.54 -8.42 -15.55
C THR A 77 6.90 -9.36 -16.70
N GLN A 78 6.24 -10.52 -16.82
CA GLN A 78 6.55 -11.51 -17.85
C GLN A 78 6.03 -11.12 -19.25
N LEU A 79 5.01 -10.28 -19.33
CA LEU A 79 4.28 -10.05 -20.58
C LEU A 79 4.78 -8.87 -21.43
N ASN A 80 5.69 -8.01 -20.92
CA ASN A 80 6.23 -6.79 -21.57
C ASN A 80 5.20 -5.86 -22.26
N SER A 81 3.91 -6.16 -22.12
CA SER A 81 2.77 -5.51 -22.77
C SER A 81 1.54 -5.81 -21.92
N PHE A 82 1.09 -4.80 -21.20
CA PHE A 82 -0.12 -4.85 -20.39
C PHE A 82 -0.95 -3.60 -20.68
N PRO A 83 -2.30 -3.69 -20.72
CA PRO A 83 -3.16 -4.87 -20.58
C PRO A 83 -3.75 -5.35 -21.91
N MET A 84 -3.82 -6.67 -22.11
CA MET A 84 -4.57 -7.27 -23.22
C MET A 84 -5.98 -7.70 -22.75
N THR A 85 -7.01 -7.24 -23.47
CA THR A 85 -8.44 -7.36 -23.16
C THR A 85 -8.85 -8.77 -22.74
N PHE A 86 -9.26 -8.94 -21.48
CA PHE A 86 -9.70 -10.23 -20.95
C PHE A 86 -11.16 -10.49 -21.35
N VAL A 87 -11.39 -11.49 -22.20
CA VAL A 87 -12.73 -12.05 -22.38
C VAL A 87 -12.97 -13.05 -21.26
N THR A 88 -13.72 -12.66 -20.24
CA THR A 88 -14.10 -13.57 -19.15
C THR A 88 -15.40 -14.29 -19.47
N LEU A 89 -15.43 -15.61 -19.28
CA LEU A 89 -16.66 -16.36 -19.03
C LEU A 89 -17.26 -15.82 -17.72
N SER A 90 -18.44 -15.24 -17.80
CA SER A 90 -19.12 -14.68 -16.63
C SER A 90 -19.61 -15.79 -15.71
N VAL A 91 -19.15 -15.77 -14.47
CA VAL A 91 -20.02 -16.05 -13.34
C VAL A 91 -20.24 -14.68 -12.72
N SER A 92 -21.36 -14.06 -13.08
CA SER A 92 -21.79 -12.81 -12.46
C SER A 92 -21.89 -13.02 -10.95
N LEU A 93 -21.16 -12.21 -10.20
CA LEU A 93 -21.27 -12.15 -8.75
C LEU A 93 -22.38 -11.14 -8.42
N ASP A 94 -23.16 -11.38 -7.36
CA ASP A 94 -24.22 -10.46 -6.84
C ASP A 94 -23.69 -9.07 -6.41
N VAL A 95 -22.41 -8.78 -6.62
CA VAL A 95 -21.72 -7.54 -6.28
C VAL A 95 -21.25 -6.78 -7.53
N GLU A 96 -21.31 -7.38 -8.72
CA GLU A 96 -20.94 -6.73 -9.97
C GLU A 96 -22.21 -6.29 -10.72
N GLU A 97 -22.29 -5.03 -11.14
CA GLU A 97 -23.30 -4.64 -12.13
C GLU A 97 -23.08 -5.45 -13.42
N PRO A 98 -24.16 -5.98 -14.02
CA PRO A 98 -24.04 -6.81 -15.23
C PRO A 98 -23.51 -5.97 -16.40
N GLY A 99 -22.22 -6.12 -16.74
CA GLY A 99 -21.64 -5.52 -17.94
C GLY A 99 -20.14 -5.17 -17.91
N SER A 100 -19.46 -5.16 -16.76
CA SER A 100 -18.06 -4.69 -16.67
C SER A 100 -17.03 -5.74 -17.13
N THR A 101 -17.01 -6.00 -18.43
CA THR A 101 -16.12 -6.97 -19.09
C THR A 101 -14.88 -6.27 -19.64
N ASP A 102 -14.11 -5.57 -18.79
CA ASP A 102 -12.95 -4.84 -19.30
C ASP A 102 -11.74 -4.94 -18.39
N ILE A 103 -10.59 -4.61 -18.95
CA ILE A 103 -9.29 -4.37 -18.31
C ILE A 103 -9.41 -3.59 -16.98
N ASN A 104 -10.37 -2.66 -16.92
CA ASN A 104 -10.74 -1.92 -15.71
C ASN A 104 -11.08 -2.87 -14.54
N SER A 105 -11.61 -4.06 -14.81
CA SER A 105 -11.86 -5.13 -13.83
C SER A 105 -10.58 -5.59 -13.14
N MET A 106 -9.48 -5.84 -13.87
CA MET A 106 -8.22 -6.30 -13.23
C MET A 106 -7.54 -5.20 -12.42
N MET A 107 -7.53 -3.97 -12.93
CA MET A 107 -7.00 -2.84 -12.17
C MET A 107 -7.84 -2.53 -10.94
N THR A 108 -9.17 -2.56 -11.07
CA THR A 108 -10.08 -2.39 -9.94
C THR A 108 -9.87 -3.50 -8.91
N LEU A 109 -9.72 -4.76 -9.34
CA LEU A 109 -9.42 -5.87 -8.44
C LEU A 109 -8.07 -5.69 -7.74
N PHE A 110 -7.03 -5.26 -8.47
CA PHE A 110 -5.73 -4.97 -7.87
C PHE A 110 -5.82 -3.86 -6.83
N SER A 111 -6.48 -2.74 -7.17
CA SER A 111 -6.69 -1.61 -6.26
C SER A 111 -7.49 -2.02 -5.00
N ASN A 112 -8.52 -2.84 -5.16
CA ASN A 112 -9.32 -3.35 -4.03
C ASN A 112 -8.46 -4.22 -3.09
N ILE A 113 -7.69 -5.16 -3.66
CA ILE A 113 -6.79 -6.02 -2.86
C ILE A 113 -5.71 -5.16 -2.19
N LEU A 114 -5.22 -4.12 -2.86
CA LEU A 114 -4.20 -3.22 -2.32
C LEU A 114 -4.76 -2.40 -1.15
N GLU A 115 -5.96 -1.83 -1.28
CA GLU A 115 -6.67 -1.14 -0.20
C GLU A 115 -6.84 -2.05 1.02
N HIS A 116 -7.19 -3.32 0.80
CA HIS A 116 -7.27 -4.29 1.88
C HIS A 116 -5.94 -4.49 2.59
N THR A 117 -4.88 -4.70 1.80
CA THR A 117 -3.56 -5.01 2.35
C THR A 117 -3.00 -3.87 3.17
N ILE A 118 -3.40 -2.64 2.82
CA ILE A 118 -3.17 -1.45 3.63
C ILE A 118 -3.82 -1.54 5.01
N THR A 119 -5.08 -1.96 5.09
CA THR A 119 -5.81 -2.12 6.36
C THR A 119 -5.34 -3.31 7.20
N CYS A 120 -4.62 -4.24 6.58
CA CYS A 120 -4.25 -5.55 7.12
C CYS A 120 -2.96 -5.55 7.97
N GLU A 121 -2.33 -4.39 8.19
CA GLU A 121 -1.01 -4.14 8.80
C GLU A 121 0.15 -4.07 7.78
N LEU A 122 0.25 -2.95 7.06
CA LEU A 122 1.42 -2.64 6.21
C LEU A 122 2.77 -2.80 6.95
N GLY A 123 2.77 -2.68 8.29
CA GLY A 123 3.98 -2.82 9.11
C GLY A 123 4.70 -4.18 9.02
N ALA A 124 3.97 -5.23 8.62
CA ALA A 124 4.50 -6.59 8.44
C ALA A 124 5.14 -6.83 7.06
N TRP A 125 5.00 -5.88 6.12
CA TRP A 125 5.58 -6.00 4.79
C TRP A 125 7.09 -5.76 4.80
N ASP A 126 7.83 -6.65 4.16
CA ASP A 126 9.25 -6.43 3.89
C ASP A 126 9.38 -5.32 2.83
N PRO A 127 10.41 -4.45 2.91
CA PRO A 127 10.72 -3.52 1.83
C PRO A 127 10.77 -4.16 0.44
N PHE A 128 11.18 -5.43 0.31
CA PHE A 128 11.19 -6.18 -0.94
C PHE A 128 9.78 -6.47 -1.48
N ASP A 129 8.76 -6.57 -0.63
CA ASP A 129 7.37 -6.75 -1.05
C ASP A 129 6.76 -5.42 -1.54
N VAL A 130 7.25 -4.29 -1.00
CA VAL A 130 6.74 -2.94 -1.30
C VAL A 130 7.28 -2.39 -2.62
N ILE A 131 8.53 -2.69 -2.97
CA ILE A 131 9.19 -2.17 -4.19
C ILE A 131 8.46 -2.54 -5.48
N PRO A 132 8.06 -3.81 -5.71
CA PRO A 132 7.29 -4.18 -6.89
C PRO A 132 5.97 -3.43 -7.02
N ILE A 133 5.28 -3.20 -5.90
CA ILE A 133 4.04 -2.41 -5.90
C ILE A 133 4.34 -0.95 -6.21
N HIS A 134 5.37 -0.36 -5.59
CA HIS A 134 5.81 1.00 -5.91
C HIS A 134 6.03 1.18 -7.41
N ASN A 135 6.86 0.32 -8.02
CA ASN A 135 7.19 0.39 -9.43
C ASN A 135 5.93 0.23 -10.30
N PHE A 136 5.08 -0.74 -9.96
CA PHE A 136 3.82 -0.95 -10.68
C PHE A 136 2.93 0.30 -10.65
N LEU A 137 2.81 0.94 -9.48
CA LEU A 137 1.96 2.13 -9.37
C LEU A 137 2.56 3.33 -10.13
N MET A 138 3.89 3.48 -10.12
CA MET A 138 4.58 4.55 -10.85
C MET A 138 4.47 4.34 -12.36
N ASP A 139 4.72 3.13 -12.86
CA ASP A 139 4.58 2.79 -14.29
C ASP A 139 3.15 3.06 -14.77
N ARG A 140 2.15 2.68 -13.96
CA ARG A 140 0.74 2.93 -14.28
C ARG A 140 0.38 4.40 -14.31
N TRP A 141 0.86 5.19 -13.37
CA TRP A 141 0.56 6.62 -13.33
C TRP A 141 0.98 7.32 -14.64
N THR A 142 2.09 6.90 -15.25
CA THR A 142 2.51 7.44 -16.55
C THR A 142 1.56 7.13 -17.71
N VAL A 143 0.71 6.12 -17.56
CA VAL A 143 -0.28 5.69 -18.57
C VAL A 143 -1.67 6.27 -18.28
N VAL A 144 -2.01 6.49 -17.01
CA VAL A 144 -3.35 6.90 -16.54
C VAL A 144 -3.60 8.42 -16.64
N SER A 145 -2.59 9.21 -16.99
CA SER A 145 -2.70 10.68 -17.08
C SER A 145 -3.76 11.21 -18.06
N THR A 146 -4.55 10.34 -18.71
CA THR A 146 -5.67 10.68 -19.59
C THR A 146 -7.06 10.60 -18.94
N ASP A 147 -7.19 10.02 -17.73
CA ASP A 147 -8.49 9.87 -17.03
C ASP A 147 -8.37 10.10 -15.51
N VAL A 148 -7.90 11.28 -15.12
CA VAL A 148 -7.65 11.61 -13.70
C VAL A 148 -8.96 11.70 -12.92
N LEU A 149 -10.06 12.14 -13.54
CA LEU A 149 -11.38 12.18 -12.90
C LEU A 149 -11.90 10.81 -12.44
N ASN A 150 -11.70 9.75 -13.22
CA ASN A 150 -12.18 8.42 -12.80
C ASN A 150 -11.16 7.67 -11.95
N GLU A 151 -9.86 7.84 -12.24
CA GLU A 151 -8.83 7.01 -11.61
C GLU A 151 -8.04 7.73 -10.51
N GLY A 152 -7.94 9.05 -10.51
CA GLY A 152 -7.07 9.82 -9.62
C GLY A 152 -7.29 9.52 -8.14
N LEU A 153 -8.56 9.44 -7.69
CA LEU A 153 -8.88 9.07 -6.31
C LEU A 153 -8.52 7.62 -5.98
N MET A 154 -8.62 6.71 -6.95
CA MET A 154 -8.20 5.31 -6.77
C MET A 154 -6.69 5.20 -6.59
N TRP A 155 -5.91 6.10 -7.20
CA TRP A 155 -4.46 6.19 -7.05
C TRP A 155 -4.01 6.89 -5.76
N ALA A 156 -4.75 7.92 -5.33
CA ALA A 156 -4.42 8.66 -4.11
C ALA A 156 -4.54 7.82 -2.82
N VAL A 157 -5.45 6.83 -2.79
CA VAL A 157 -5.63 5.93 -1.63
C VAL A 157 -4.36 5.12 -1.32
N PRO A 158 -3.79 4.33 -2.26
CA PRO A 158 -2.59 3.57 -1.99
C PRO A 158 -1.36 4.45 -1.76
N THR A 159 -1.19 5.58 -2.46
CA THR A 159 -0.04 6.48 -2.25
C THR A 159 -0.03 7.09 -0.84
N THR A 160 -1.20 7.46 -0.31
CA THR A 160 -1.39 7.89 1.08
C THR A 160 -0.92 6.81 2.06
N SER A 161 -1.10 5.55 1.70
CA SER A 161 -0.80 4.43 2.60
C SER A 161 0.69 4.09 2.62
N PHE A 162 1.38 4.24 1.48
CA PHE A 162 2.83 4.06 1.41
C PHE A 162 3.59 5.09 2.24
N TYR A 163 3.17 6.37 2.27
CA TYR A 163 3.91 7.33 3.10
C TYR A 163 3.87 6.93 4.58
N ILE A 164 2.75 6.40 5.08
CA ILE A 164 2.61 5.97 6.48
C ILE A 164 3.64 4.88 6.77
N TYR A 165 3.73 3.88 5.88
CA TYR A 165 4.72 2.81 6.00
C TYR A 165 6.15 3.30 5.98
N PHE A 166 6.53 4.12 5.00
CA PHE A 166 7.90 4.63 4.92
C PHE A 166 8.25 5.52 6.11
N LEU A 167 7.28 6.29 6.60
CA LEU A 167 7.46 7.13 7.77
C LEU A 167 7.69 6.31 9.05
N ASP A 168 6.95 5.21 9.24
CA ASP A 168 7.12 4.30 10.37
C ASP A 168 8.48 3.55 10.32
N LYS A 169 9.06 3.39 9.12
CA LYS A 169 10.43 2.85 8.92
C LYS A 169 11.52 3.93 8.92
N TYR A 170 11.22 5.17 9.28
CA TYR A 170 12.14 6.32 9.24
C TYR A 170 12.77 6.58 7.86
N ARG A 171 12.14 6.11 6.78
CA ARG A 171 12.54 6.37 5.39
C ARG A 171 11.93 7.68 4.90
N PHE A 172 12.40 8.78 5.48
CA PHE A 172 11.82 10.11 5.25
C PHE A 172 11.80 10.54 3.78
N SER A 173 12.86 10.24 3.01
CA SER A 173 12.90 10.60 1.59
C SER A 173 11.77 9.94 0.79
N ASP A 174 11.55 8.65 1.01
CA ASP A 174 10.49 7.90 0.34
C ASP A 174 9.11 8.38 0.81
N ALA A 175 8.91 8.55 2.12
CA ALA A 175 7.67 9.08 2.67
C ALA A 175 7.32 10.45 2.06
N ARG A 176 8.30 11.36 1.93
CA ARG A 176 8.13 12.66 1.29
C ARG A 176 7.72 12.54 -0.18
N ASN A 177 8.35 11.63 -0.93
CA ASN A 177 8.04 11.42 -2.33
C ASN A 177 6.58 10.97 -2.51
N TYR A 178 6.09 10.06 -1.65
CA TYR A 178 4.70 9.62 -1.69
C TYR A 178 3.70 10.69 -1.22
N LEU A 179 4.06 11.51 -0.23
CA LEU A 179 3.24 12.68 0.15
C LEU A 179 3.13 13.68 -1.00
N ALA A 180 4.25 14.00 -1.65
CA ALA A 180 4.26 14.89 -2.80
C ALA A 180 3.48 14.31 -3.99
N ALA A 181 3.62 13.01 -4.28
CA ALA A 181 2.84 12.34 -5.32
C ALA A 181 1.34 12.37 -5.01
N THR A 182 0.94 12.07 -3.78
CA THR A 182 -0.48 12.15 -3.36
C THR A 182 -1.02 13.56 -3.50
N GLN A 183 -0.24 14.58 -3.10
CA GLN A 183 -0.62 15.97 -3.27
C GLN A 183 -0.83 16.33 -4.74
N TYR A 184 0.12 15.96 -5.61
CA TYR A 184 0.01 16.19 -7.03
C TYR A 184 -1.24 15.55 -7.64
N ILE A 185 -1.52 14.29 -7.30
CA ILE A 185 -2.71 13.56 -7.79
C ILE A 185 -4.00 14.28 -7.37
N LEU A 186 -4.08 14.72 -6.10
CA LEU A 186 -5.27 15.40 -5.58
C LEU A 186 -5.43 16.81 -6.15
N ASP A 187 -4.34 17.53 -6.37
CA ASP A 187 -4.36 18.86 -6.99
C ASP A 187 -4.82 18.75 -8.46
N GLU A 188 -4.34 17.76 -9.21
CA GLU A 188 -4.74 17.53 -10.60
C GLU A 188 -6.22 17.10 -10.68
N TYR A 189 -6.65 16.20 -9.79
CA TYR A 189 -8.04 15.81 -9.66
C TYR A 189 -8.96 17.01 -9.37
N GLU A 190 -8.57 17.90 -8.46
CA GLU A 190 -9.32 19.11 -8.13
C GLU A 190 -9.45 20.04 -9.35
N ASN A 191 -8.38 20.20 -10.12
CA ASN A 191 -8.37 21.00 -11.34
C ASN A 191 -9.35 20.43 -12.38
N GLU A 192 -9.27 19.13 -12.67
CA GLU A 192 -10.17 18.48 -13.63
C GLU A 192 -11.62 18.48 -13.15
N PHE A 193 -11.86 18.27 -11.85
CA PHE A 193 -13.19 18.31 -11.26
C PHE A 193 -13.84 19.69 -11.41
N ASN A 194 -13.08 20.76 -11.13
CA ASN A 194 -13.55 22.12 -11.32
C ASN A 194 -13.82 22.42 -12.81
N ALA A 195 -12.94 22.00 -13.72
CA ALA A 195 -13.16 22.16 -15.16
C ALA A 195 -14.41 21.41 -15.66
N ALA A 196 -14.64 20.19 -15.18
CA ALA A 196 -15.83 19.39 -15.52
C ALA A 196 -17.12 20.01 -14.95
N LYS A 197 -17.04 20.60 -13.74
CA LYS A 197 -18.12 21.36 -13.11
C LYS A 197 -18.54 22.57 -13.94
N GLU A 198 -17.58 23.37 -14.37
CA GLU A 198 -17.82 24.52 -15.26
C GLU A 198 -18.43 24.09 -16.59
N ALA A 199 -18.00 22.96 -17.13
CA ALA A 199 -18.54 22.36 -18.35
C ALA A 199 -19.91 21.67 -18.19
N LYS A 200 -20.48 21.60 -16.97
CA LYS A 200 -21.71 20.86 -16.64
C LYS A 200 -21.68 19.38 -17.03
N ARG A 201 -20.50 18.75 -16.93
CA ARG A 201 -20.27 17.33 -17.27
C ARG A 201 -20.12 16.42 -16.05
N LEU A 202 -20.46 16.93 -14.86
CA LEU A 202 -20.23 16.18 -13.63
C LEU A 202 -21.17 14.98 -13.50
N PRO A 203 -20.64 13.84 -13.02
CA PRO A 203 -21.44 12.85 -12.32
C PRO A 203 -21.99 13.48 -11.03
N GLU A 204 -23.30 13.43 -10.79
CA GLU A 204 -23.91 13.79 -9.51
C GLU A 204 -23.65 12.68 -8.47
N ASP A 205 -22.39 12.45 -8.10
CA ASP A 205 -22.03 11.42 -7.13
C ASP A 205 -21.48 12.05 -5.84
N GLU A 206 -22.31 12.03 -4.79
CA GLU A 206 -21.98 12.52 -3.45
C GLU A 206 -20.84 11.72 -2.79
N ASP A 207 -20.68 10.44 -3.16
CA ASP A 207 -19.65 9.55 -2.60
C ASP A 207 -18.23 9.98 -3.01
N ILE A 208 -18.09 10.43 -4.27
CA ILE A 208 -16.82 10.88 -4.83
C ILE A 208 -16.29 12.13 -4.09
N SER A 209 -17.16 13.11 -3.83
CA SER A 209 -16.81 14.33 -3.10
C SER A 209 -16.34 14.04 -1.68
N MET A 210 -17.02 13.12 -0.99
CA MET A 210 -16.65 12.68 0.35
C MET A 210 -15.30 11.95 0.37
N LYS A 211 -15.02 11.09 -0.63
CA LYS A 211 -13.74 10.39 -0.77
C LYS A 211 -12.59 11.37 -1.00
N TYR A 212 -12.76 12.37 -1.87
CA TYR A 212 -11.78 13.43 -2.08
C TYR A 212 -11.47 14.19 -0.79
N CYS A 213 -12.50 14.67 -0.08
CA CYS A 213 -12.32 15.42 1.17
C CYS A 213 -11.60 14.58 2.25
N SER A 214 -11.92 13.29 2.34
CA SER A 214 -11.26 12.35 3.24
C SER A 214 -9.77 12.21 2.93
N LEU A 215 -9.42 12.07 1.65
CA LEU A 215 -8.03 11.95 1.20
C LEU A 215 -7.24 13.24 1.43
N ARG A 216 -7.84 14.41 1.16
CA ARG A 216 -7.21 15.71 1.42
C ARG A 216 -6.88 15.89 2.90
N THR A 217 -7.84 15.56 3.78
CA THR A 217 -7.63 15.59 5.23
C THR A 217 -6.50 14.65 5.67
N ARG A 218 -6.42 13.45 5.07
CA ARG A 218 -5.34 12.48 5.34
C ARG A 218 -3.98 12.97 4.85
N LEU A 219 -3.93 13.69 3.73
CA LEU A 219 -2.71 14.30 3.22
C LEU A 219 -2.19 15.40 4.15
N ASP A 220 -3.06 16.30 4.59
CA ASP A 220 -2.70 17.39 5.51
C ASP A 220 -2.15 16.83 6.83
N TYR A 221 -2.84 15.84 7.38
CA TYR A 221 -2.37 15.10 8.55
C TYR A 221 -1.02 14.40 8.28
N GLY A 222 -0.85 13.84 7.08
CA GLY A 222 0.38 13.19 6.65
C GLY A 222 1.58 14.13 6.64
N TRP A 223 1.44 15.33 6.06
CA TRP A 223 2.49 16.36 6.07
C TRP A 223 2.83 16.82 7.48
N ALA A 224 1.82 17.03 8.33
CA ALA A 224 2.03 17.39 9.73
C ALA A 224 2.77 16.28 10.50
N LYS A 225 2.36 15.02 10.34
CA LYS A 225 3.01 13.85 10.96
C LYS A 225 4.47 13.72 10.48
N TYR A 226 4.70 13.87 9.18
CA TYR A 226 6.03 13.84 8.57
C TYR A 226 6.96 14.89 9.18
N GLY A 227 6.53 16.16 9.21
CA GLY A 227 7.33 17.25 9.78
C GLY A 227 7.67 17.01 11.24
N ASN A 228 6.69 16.60 12.04
CA ASN A 228 6.90 16.30 13.47
C ASN A 228 7.88 15.15 13.69
N MET A 229 7.74 14.03 12.95
CA MET A 229 8.65 12.88 13.08
C MET A 229 10.06 13.23 12.62
N LEU A 230 10.22 14.02 11.56
CA LEU A 230 11.52 14.48 11.08
C LEU A 230 12.21 15.37 12.14
N LEU A 231 11.49 16.33 12.70
CA LEU A 231 12.02 17.20 13.78
C LEU A 231 12.42 16.38 15.01
N LEU A 232 11.60 15.42 15.42
CA LEU A 232 11.90 14.54 16.55
C LEU A 232 13.15 13.69 16.27
N HIS A 233 13.25 13.11 15.08
CA HIS A 233 14.40 12.31 14.67
C HIS A 233 15.71 13.15 14.65
N LEU A 234 15.66 14.36 14.09
CA LEU A 234 16.79 15.28 14.07
C LEU A 234 17.21 15.70 15.48
N LYS A 235 16.24 15.99 16.36
CA LYS A 235 16.49 16.28 17.79
C LYS A 235 17.25 15.12 18.45
N HIS A 236 16.77 13.88 18.29
CA HIS A 236 17.44 12.70 18.86
C HIS A 236 18.88 12.52 18.33
N LYS A 237 19.07 12.66 17.02
CA LYS A 237 20.39 12.55 16.39
C LYS A 237 21.37 13.62 16.89
N LEU A 238 20.88 14.84 17.08
CA LEU A 238 21.65 15.95 17.63
C LEU A 238 22.06 15.68 19.09
N PHE A 239 21.15 15.23 19.95
CA PHE A 239 21.47 14.85 21.33
C PHE A 239 22.47 13.70 21.45
N GLN A 240 22.37 12.68 20.58
CA GLN A 240 23.36 11.59 20.55
C GLN A 240 24.76 12.10 20.22
N LYS A 241 24.89 13.04 19.28
CA LYS A 241 26.17 13.63 18.87
C LYS A 241 26.84 14.44 19.99
N PHE A 242 26.06 15.05 20.88
CA PHE A 242 26.61 15.74 22.06
C PHE A 242 27.12 14.77 23.11
N ARG A 243 26.39 13.66 23.36
CA ARG A 243 26.82 12.64 24.33
C ARG A 243 28.08 11.88 23.92
N THR A 244 28.27 11.58 22.63
CA THR A 244 29.48 10.87 22.17
C THR A 244 30.73 11.77 22.23
N LYS A 245 30.60 13.07 21.98
CA LYS A 245 31.72 14.01 22.08
C LYS A 245 32.24 14.21 23.51
N GLU A 246 31.38 14.14 24.52
CA GLU A 246 31.79 14.26 25.93
C GLU A 246 32.56 13.01 26.42
N ALA A 247 32.25 11.83 25.87
CA ALA A 247 32.94 10.59 26.22
C ALA A 247 34.37 10.50 25.66
N ASP A 248 34.62 11.04 24.46
CA ASP A 248 35.93 10.97 23.79
C ASP A 248 36.97 11.91 24.42
N THR A 249 36.56 12.95 25.14
CA THR A 249 37.48 13.82 25.89
C THR A 249 38.02 13.20 27.19
N SER A 250 37.58 11.99 27.56
CA SER A 250 38.01 11.31 28.79
C SER A 250 39.12 10.26 28.61
N ARG A 251 39.59 10.00 27.38
CA ARG A 251 40.70 9.06 27.13
C ARG A 251 41.98 9.77 26.68
N SER A 252 42.93 9.78 27.62
CA SER A 252 44.38 9.70 27.42
C SER A 252 45.16 11.01 27.19
N THR A 253 45.32 11.78 28.26
CA THR A 253 46.60 12.43 28.58
C THR A 253 47.35 11.62 29.64
N SER A 254 48.04 10.54 29.24
CA SER A 254 49.15 10.01 30.04
C SER A 254 50.23 9.41 29.14
N SER A 255 50.94 10.28 28.44
CA SER A 255 52.27 9.98 27.90
C SER A 255 53.28 10.78 28.72
N ILE A 256 53.63 10.26 29.90
CA ILE A 256 54.80 10.74 30.65
C ILE A 256 56.03 10.37 29.83
N LYS A 257 56.69 11.39 29.28
CA LYS A 257 58.02 11.29 28.68
C LYS A 257 59.00 10.78 29.73
N SER A 258 59.62 9.63 29.45
CA SER A 258 60.88 9.23 30.09
C SER A 258 62.02 9.42 29.07
N THR A 259 62.89 10.38 29.36
CA THR A 259 64.21 10.63 28.75
C THR A 259 64.95 11.47 29.78
N LYS A 260 66.19 11.22 30.23
CA LYS A 260 67.34 10.37 29.88
C LYS A 260 68.31 10.42 31.08
N SER A 261 69.31 9.52 31.12
CA SER A 261 70.74 9.78 31.48
C SER A 261 71.33 8.54 32.19
N ALA A 262 72.08 7.69 31.50
CA ALA A 262 73.54 7.73 31.28
C ALA A 262 74.35 7.19 32.48
N GLU A 263 75.11 6.12 32.22
CA GLU A 263 76.17 5.55 33.08
C GLU A 263 77.27 6.57 33.39
N PRO A 264 78.09 6.35 34.45
CA PRO A 264 79.39 5.72 34.21
C PRO A 264 79.95 4.77 35.32
N ILE A 265 80.52 3.64 34.87
CA ILE A 265 81.83 2.95 35.14
C ILE A 265 82.39 2.65 36.57
N PHE A 266 83.01 1.46 36.64
CA PHE A 266 84.11 0.89 37.48
C PHE A 266 83.64 0.02 38.66
N THR A 267 84.06 -1.24 38.82
CA THR A 267 85.32 -1.97 38.52
C THR A 267 85.07 -3.40 38.08
#